data_AF-A0A271M371-F1
#
_entry.id   AF-A0A271M371-F1
#
_cell.length_a   1.000
_cell.length_b   1.000
_cell.length_c   1.000
_cell.angle_alpha   90.00
_cell.angle_beta   90.00
_cell.angle_gamma   90.00
#
_symmetry.space_group_name_H-M   'P 1'
#
loop_
_entity.id
_entity.type
_entity.pdbx_description
1 polymer ?
#
loop_
_entity_poly.entity_id
_entity_poly.type
_entity_poly.pdbx_seq_one_letter_code
_entity_poly.pdbx_strand_id
1 'polypeptide(L)' 'MYQIRDMFIGYNDGKKEASRIKDFEQYYFDYNGNVDKIMNSEKFLLLGKKGTGKSLLAEYIKKNHIRNPIGFVN' A
#
# COMPACT_ATOMS: atom_id res chain seq x y z
N MET A 1 -5.71 -19.55 26.02
CA MET A 1 -6.89 -19.26 25.17
C MET A 1 -6.77 -17.82 24.72
N TYR A 2 -6.71 -17.55 23.42
CA TYR A 2 -6.65 -16.17 22.90
C TYR A 2 -8.05 -15.56 22.87
N GLN A 3 -8.16 -14.29 23.25
CA GLN A 3 -9.36 -13.48 23.16
C GLN A 3 -9.26 -12.54 21.96
N ILE A 4 -10.41 -12.04 21.46
CA ILE A 4 -10.45 -11.07 20.35
C ILE A 4 -9.60 -9.83 20.66
N ARG A 5 -9.55 -9.42 21.93
CA ARG A 5 -8.77 -8.27 22.39
C ARG A 5 -7.26 -8.47 22.24
N ASP A 6 -6.81 -9.72 22.14
CA ASP A 6 -5.42 -10.07 21.95
C ASP A 6 -5.02 -9.98 20.45
N MET A 7 -5.99 -9.79 19.54
CA MET A 7 -5.73 -9.66 18.11
C MET A 7 -5.23 -8.26 17.77
N PHE A 8 -4.02 -8.20 17.22
CA PHE A 8 -3.51 -6.99 16.59
C PHE A 8 -4.02 -6.90 15.15
N ILE A 9 -4.80 -5.84 14.86
CA ILE A 9 -5.44 -5.63 13.55
C ILE A 9 -4.79 -4.51 12.72
N GLY A 10 -3.62 -4.01 13.12
CA GLY A 10 -2.91 -2.95 12.41
C GLY A 10 -2.99 -1.57 13.07
N TYR A 11 -2.63 -0.54 12.30
CA TYR A 11 -2.62 0.86 12.71
C TYR A 11 -3.56 1.69 11.82
N ASN A 12 -4.17 2.73 12.40
CA ASN A 12 -5.09 3.60 11.66
C ASN A 12 -4.43 4.58 10.66
N ASP A 13 -3.10 4.50 10.49
CA ASP A 13 -2.31 5.37 9.62
C ASP A 13 -1.44 4.50 8.71
N GLY A 14 -1.67 4.57 7.39
CA GLY A 14 -0.99 3.72 6.42
C GLY A 14 0.53 3.90 6.36
N LYS A 15 1.07 5.07 6.70
CA LYS A 15 2.54 5.28 6.77
C LYS A 15 3.12 4.64 8.02
N LYS A 16 2.43 4.78 9.16
CA LYS A 16 2.84 4.10 10.40
C LYS A 16 2.73 2.58 10.24
N GLU A 17 1.70 2.11 9.57
CA GLU A 17 1.54 0.69 9.27
C GLU A 17 2.69 0.16 8.43
N ALA A 18 2.98 0.81 7.31
CA ALA A 18 4.08 0.42 6.42
C ALA A 18 5.47 0.46 7.08
N SER A 19 5.69 1.38 8.03
CA SER A 19 6.97 1.48 8.75
C SER A 19 7.10 0.51 9.93
N ARG A 20 5.99 0.01 10.49
CA ARG A 20 5.98 -0.84 11.69
C ARG A 20 5.74 -2.31 11.40
N ILE A 21 5.02 -2.63 10.31
CA ILE A 21 4.73 -4.00 9.89
C ILE A 21 5.67 -4.35 8.73
N LYS A 22 6.63 -5.25 8.98
CA LYS A 22 7.71 -5.57 8.05
C LYS A 22 7.22 -6.15 6.73
N ASP A 23 6.07 -6.80 6.71
CA ASP A 23 5.44 -7.51 5.60
C ASP A 23 4.06 -6.94 5.24
N PHE A 24 3.83 -5.64 5.54
CA PHE A 24 2.53 -4.99 5.33
C PHE A 24 1.95 -5.18 3.92
N GLU A 25 2.81 -5.36 2.91
CA GLU A 25 2.40 -5.57 1.53
C GLU A 25 1.56 -6.83 1.34
N GLN A 26 1.72 -7.85 2.19
CA GLN A 26 0.93 -9.08 2.13
C GLN A 26 -0.54 -8.85 2.54
N TYR A 27 -0.81 -7.77 3.27
CA TYR A 27 -2.14 -7.42 3.74
C TYR A 27 -2.79 -6.31 2.91
N TYR A 28 -2.12 -5.84 1.86
CA TYR A 28 -2.68 -4.86 0.93
C TYR A 28 -3.40 -5.57 -0.22
N PHE A 29 -4.63 -5.15 -0.52
CA PHE A 29 -5.42 -5.70 -1.62
C PHE A 29 -5.82 -4.60 -2.60
N ASP A 30 -5.30 -4.68 -3.83
CA ASP A 30 -5.63 -3.75 -4.90
C ASP A 30 -6.87 -4.21 -5.68
N TYR A 31 -8.05 -3.94 -5.14
CA TYR A 31 -9.31 -4.36 -5.75
C TYR A 31 -9.55 -3.77 -7.16
N ASN A 32 -9.08 -2.53 -7.40
CA ASN A 32 -9.41 -1.77 -8.61
C ASN A 32 -8.26 -1.74 -9.64
N GLY A 33 -7.16 -2.47 -9.42
CA GLY A 33 -5.97 -2.40 -10.26
C GLY A 33 -5.38 -0.98 -10.31
N ASN A 34 -5.39 -0.26 -9.19
CA ASN A 34 -4.87 1.10 -9.12
C ASN A 34 -3.35 1.14 -9.22
N VAL A 35 -2.65 0.09 -8.79
CA VAL A 35 -1.20 -0.01 -8.88
C VAL A 35 -0.79 0.08 -10.35
N ASP A 36 -1.31 -0.80 -11.20
CA ASP A 36 -0.97 -0.81 -12.63
C ASP A 36 -1.35 0.49 -13.34
N LYS A 37 -2.52 1.07 -13.01
CA LYS A 37 -2.95 2.36 -13.57
C LYS A 37 -1.99 3.49 -13.23
N ILE A 38 -1.51 3.53 -11.98
CA ILE A 38 -0.54 4.52 -11.53
C ILE A 38 0.80 4.31 -12.24
N MET A 39 1.28 3.06 -12.30
CA MET A 39 2.58 2.73 -12.88
C MET A 39 2.67 2.98 -14.38
N ASN A 40 1.55 2.85 -15.10
CA ASN A 40 1.48 3.11 -16.55
C ASN A 40 1.11 4.55 -16.90
N SER A 41 1.05 5.46 -15.91
CA SER A 41 0.69 6.86 -16.12
C SER A 41 1.89 7.77 -15.89
N GLU A 42 2.11 8.75 -16.77
CA GLU A 42 3.14 9.77 -16.56
C GLU A 42 2.77 10.70 -15.39
N LYS A 43 1.46 11.00 -15.27
CA LYS A 43 0.89 11.86 -14.24
C LYS A 43 -0.50 11.34 -13.87
N PHE A 44 -0.81 11.35 -12.57
CA PHE A 44 -2.11 10.91 -12.06
C PHE A 44 -2.52 11.72 -10.82
N LEU A 45 -3.81 11.69 -10.50
CA LEU A 45 -4.37 12.25 -9.28
C LEU A 45 -5.07 11.14 -8.48
N LEU A 46 -4.57 10.86 -7.28
CA LEU A 46 -5.16 9.86 -6.39
C LEU A 46 -6.19 10.50 -5.46
N LEU A 47 -7.48 10.27 -5.74
CA LEU A 47 -8.60 10.82 -4.96
C LEU A 47 -9.25 9.77 -4.05
N GLY A 48 -9.89 10.24 -2.97
CA GLY A 48 -10.67 9.40 -2.06
C GLY A 48 -10.88 10.04 -0.69
N LYS A 49 -11.90 9.58 0.06
CA LYS A 49 -12.18 10.04 1.43
C LYS A 49 -11.04 9.71 2.41
N LYS A 50 -10.99 10.35 3.58
CA LYS A 50 -10.02 9.98 4.64
C LYS A 50 -10.21 8.51 5.01
N GLY A 51 -9.11 7.78 5.23
CA GLY A 51 -9.14 6.37 5.60
C GLY A 51 -9.27 5.37 4.44
N THR A 52 -9.42 5.81 3.18
CA THR A 52 -9.55 4.90 2.02
C THR A 52 -8.22 4.28 1.56
N GLY A 53 -7.19 4.24 2.41
CA GLY A 53 -5.93 3.56 2.08
C GLY A 53 -4.98 4.27 1.11
N LYS A 54 -5.24 5.53 0.69
CA LYS A 54 -4.36 6.27 -0.25
C LYS A 54 -2.89 6.30 0.18
N SER A 55 -2.62 6.57 1.46
CA SER A 55 -1.26 6.59 1.99
C SER A 55 -0.62 5.20 1.99
N LEU A 56 -1.40 4.15 2.27
CA LEU A 56 -0.92 2.77 2.27
C LEU A 56 -0.58 2.29 0.85
N LEU A 57 -1.40 2.64 -0.14
CA LEU A 57 -1.13 2.40 -1.56
C LEU A 57 0.22 3.03 -1.99
N ALA A 58 0.47 4.27 -1.58
CA ALA A 58 1.73 4.93 -1.91
C ALA A 58 2.95 4.18 -1.33
N GLU A 59 2.87 3.68 -0.09
CA GLU A 59 3.94 2.88 0.51
C GLU A 59 4.05 1.49 -0.12
N TYR A 60 2.93 0.86 -0.47
CA TYR A 60 2.90 -0.42 -1.19
C TYR A 60 3.65 -0.34 -2.53
N ILE A 61 3.34 0.70 -3.32
CA ILE A 61 4.02 0.95 -4.61
C ILE A 61 5.52 1.14 -4.36
N LYS A 62 5.92 2.01 -3.42
CA LYS A 62 7.34 2.24 -3.12
C LYS A 62 8.07 0.93 -2.79
N LYS A 63 7.49 0.10 -1.93
CA LYS A 63 8.11 -1.16 -1.49
C LYS A 63 8.26 -2.18 -2.62
N ASN A 64 7.24 -2.34 -3.45
CA ASN A 64 7.24 -3.33 -4.52
C ASN A 64 8.04 -2.89 -5.75
N HIS A 65 8.17 -1.58 -6.00
CA HIS A 65 8.95 -1.08 -7.14
C HIS A 65 10.45 -0.86 -6.84
N ILE A 66 10.86 -0.71 -5.58
CA ILE A 66 12.29 -0.81 -5.23
C ILE A 66 12.85 -2.21 -5.53
N ARG A 67 11.99 -3.24 -5.52
CA ARG A 67 12.37 -4.64 -5.80
C ARG A 67 12.45 -4.96 -7.31
N ASN A 68 11.96 -4.10 -8.21
CA ASN A 68 11.98 -4.37 -9.65
C ASN A 68 12.27 -3.09 -10.46
N PRO A 69 13.56 -2.74 -10.69
CA PRO A 69 13.95 -1.48 -11.36
C PRO A 69 13.65 -1.39 -12.86
N ILE A 70 13.13 -2.43 -13.50
CA ILE A 70 13.10 -2.58 -14.97
C ILE A 70 11.89 -1.86 -15.62
N GLY A 71 11.35 -0.81 -15.00
CA GLY A 71 10.18 -0.08 -15.49
C GLY A 71 10.47 1.14 -16.38
N PHE A 72 11.75 1.50 -16.56
CA PHE A 72 12.17 2.55 -17.49
C PHE A 72 13.14 1.95 -18.52
N VAL A 73 12.60 1.25 -19.50
CA VAL A 73 13.27 1.03 -20.78
C VAL A 73 12.45 1.77 -21.82
N ASN A 74 13.12 2.68 -22.52
CA ASN A 74 12.58 3.59 -23.55
C ASN A 74 11.70 2.90 -24.57
#